data_AF-A0A0A1X4J1-F1
#
_entry.id   AF-A0A0A1X4J1-F1
#
_cell.length_a   1.000
_cell.length_b   1.000
_cell.length_c   1.000
_cell.angle_alpha   90.00
_cell.angle_beta   90.00
_cell.angle_gamma   90.00
#
_symmetry.space_group_name_H-M   'P 1'
#
loop_
_entity.id
_entity.type
_entity.pdbx_description
1 polymer ?
#
loop_
_entity_poly.entity_id
_entity_poly.type
_entity_poly.pdbx_seq_one_letter_code
_entity_poly.pdbx_strand_id
1 'polypeptide(L)'
;NQSNTDGRLEMCKQIIVYLVLTLHSVRLGKVKALMDDAAEQPLTIYIDAGNEIGNVANNIASYGSKQDSMEQTLKSVKNVMEKIEQRLVELESAFKTAANIQEIVEPFIKSIENRLSDIENHLSSTEKNQQKNYDLIEQRLNELGLNLTSTLSTHAAVQNVYESLGDRSENVEDIIKAKNANLKPEDTSNKADGSQLVVFGDCTEGKQLLRSLFEEGIYNISLPNFEPFNVYCLNECASCCPWTIVMMGSGRGEESVYQRSWFENKYGFGYAKKEFFIGLERLHVLTKRAPQALLVRDYTTGNQMLFKEFSIKEEQYFYAVDKLVSFNDDTTGEGDLFNTDSVCTKVRGQNWWYNQGCIAGLGKEMLSDDIYMAIQPKACQQKLSNN
;
A
#
# COMPACT_ATOMS: atom_id res chain seq x y z
N ASN A 1 -29.30 62.35 -5.35
CA ASN A 1 -27.97 62.84 -5.78
C ASN A 1 -27.85 63.26 -7.25
N GLN A 2 -28.68 62.75 -8.19
CA GLN A 2 -28.69 63.21 -9.59
C GLN A 2 -29.25 64.62 -9.80
N SER A 3 -30.26 65.06 -9.04
CA SER A 3 -30.84 66.41 -9.22
C SER A 3 -29.88 67.56 -8.86
N ASN A 4 -28.90 67.30 -8.00
CA ASN A 4 -27.91 68.29 -7.55
C ASN A 4 -26.74 68.44 -8.55
N THR A 5 -26.53 67.45 -9.41
CA THR A 5 -25.49 67.46 -10.45
C THR A 5 -25.96 68.21 -11.69
N ASP A 6 -27.22 68.04 -12.11
CA ASP A 6 -27.84 68.82 -13.19
C ASP A 6 -27.92 70.31 -12.86
N GLY A 7 -28.29 70.66 -11.62
CA GLY A 7 -28.34 72.07 -11.19
C GLY A 7 -26.98 72.76 -11.21
N ARG A 8 -25.89 72.02 -10.95
CA ARG A 8 -24.51 72.54 -11.04
C ARG A 8 -24.02 72.67 -12.47
N LEU A 9 -24.37 71.73 -13.35
CA LEU A 9 -24.04 71.81 -14.77
C LEU A 9 -24.75 73.00 -15.44
N GLU A 10 -26.00 73.25 -15.07
CA GLU A 10 -26.77 74.38 -15.58
C GLU A 10 -26.24 75.73 -15.06
N MET A 11 -25.79 75.79 -13.81
CA MET A 11 -25.02 76.94 -13.29
C MET A 11 -23.73 77.18 -14.09
N CYS A 12 -22.96 76.14 -14.40
CA CYS A 12 -21.75 76.27 -15.20
C CYS A 12 -22.04 76.79 -16.62
N LYS A 13 -23.12 76.31 -17.27
CA LYS A 13 -23.54 76.85 -18.58
C LYS A 13 -23.93 78.32 -18.48
N GLN A 14 -24.66 78.72 -17.46
CA GLN A 14 -25.02 80.13 -17.24
C GLN A 14 -23.78 81.00 -17.01
N ILE A 15 -22.78 80.52 -16.27
CA ILE A 15 -21.50 81.21 -16.07
C ILE A 15 -20.74 81.35 -17.39
N ILE A 16 -20.70 80.30 -18.23
CA ILE A 16 -20.06 80.37 -19.55
C ILE A 16 -20.78 81.37 -20.46
N VAL A 17 -22.12 81.36 -20.50
CA VAL A 17 -22.90 82.34 -21.27
C VAL A 17 -22.61 83.76 -20.77
N TYR A 18 -22.52 83.96 -19.46
CA TYR A 18 -22.17 85.25 -18.87
C TYR A 18 -20.75 85.69 -19.27
N LEU A 19 -19.77 84.79 -19.22
CA LEU A 19 -18.39 85.05 -19.67
C LEU A 19 -18.29 85.37 -21.16
N VAL A 20 -19.06 84.69 -22.01
CA VAL A 20 -19.10 84.99 -23.46
C VAL A 20 -19.75 86.35 -23.71
N LEU A 21 -20.83 86.68 -22.99
CA LEU A 21 -21.48 87.98 -23.08
C LEU A 21 -20.57 89.11 -22.58
N THR A 22 -19.81 88.90 -21.50
CA THR A 22 -18.82 89.87 -21.02
C THR A 22 -17.64 90.01 -21.98
N LEU A 23 -17.17 88.93 -22.61
CA LEU A 23 -16.19 89.00 -23.70
C LEU A 23 -16.70 89.78 -24.91
N HIS A 24 -18.00 89.64 -25.24
CA HIS A 24 -18.62 90.37 -26.34
C HIS A 24 -18.78 91.86 -26.03
N SER A 25 -19.18 92.21 -24.81
CA SER A 25 -19.25 93.60 -24.35
C SER A 25 -17.87 94.24 -24.19
N VAL A 26 -16.85 93.47 -23.79
CA VAL A 26 -15.44 93.90 -23.81
C VAL A 26 -14.94 94.13 -25.23
N ARG A 27 -15.27 93.26 -26.20
CA ARG A 27 -14.96 93.51 -27.63
C ARG A 27 -15.64 94.77 -28.16
N LEU A 28 -16.91 95.00 -27.83
CA LEU A 28 -17.64 96.22 -28.19
C LEU A 28 -17.03 97.47 -27.52
N GLY A 29 -16.59 97.35 -26.27
CA GLY A 29 -15.81 98.39 -25.58
C GLY A 29 -14.46 98.68 -26.25
N LYS A 30 -13.78 97.65 -26.76
CA LYS A 30 -12.53 97.75 -27.54
C LYS A 30 -12.71 98.54 -28.83
N VAL A 31 -13.84 98.34 -29.53
CA VAL A 31 -14.20 99.12 -30.72
C VAL A 31 -14.44 100.59 -30.36
N LYS A 32 -15.05 100.86 -29.21
CA LYS A 32 -15.33 102.23 -28.74
C LYS A 32 -14.06 102.94 -28.22
N ALA A 33 -13.16 102.24 -27.55
CA ALA A 33 -11.89 102.79 -27.06
C ALA A 33 -10.86 103.04 -28.17
N LEU A 34 -10.87 102.26 -29.26
CA LEU A 34 -10.06 102.54 -30.46
C LEU A 34 -10.49 103.83 -31.18
N MET A 35 -11.67 104.39 -30.86
CA MET A 35 -12.13 105.67 -31.40
C MET A 35 -11.68 106.88 -30.56
N ASP A 36 -11.28 106.69 -29.31
CA ASP A 36 -10.81 107.75 -28.42
C ASP A 36 -9.32 107.55 -28.10
N ASP A 37 -8.49 108.31 -28.80
CA ASP A 37 -7.04 108.22 -28.85
C ASP A 37 -6.40 108.77 -27.56
N ALA A 38 -6.38 107.98 -26.47
CA ALA A 38 -5.44 108.10 -25.35
C ALA A 38 -5.72 107.05 -24.26
N ALA A 39 -5.09 105.88 -24.33
CA ALA A 39 -4.61 105.16 -23.14
C ALA A 39 -3.78 103.91 -23.53
N GLU A 40 -2.49 103.88 -23.17
CA GLU A 40 -1.65 102.66 -23.28
C GLU A 40 -1.91 101.66 -22.13
N GLN A 41 -2.42 102.11 -20.97
CA GLN A 41 -2.78 101.25 -19.83
C GLN A 41 -3.84 100.15 -20.10
N PRO A 42 -4.91 100.39 -20.90
CA PRO A 42 -5.89 99.35 -21.19
C PRO A 42 -5.30 98.17 -21.97
N LEU A 43 -4.34 98.39 -22.88
CA LEU A 43 -3.81 97.31 -23.73
C LEU A 43 -3.08 96.24 -22.92
N THR A 44 -2.30 96.63 -21.91
CA THR A 44 -1.57 95.71 -21.02
C THR A 44 -2.53 94.87 -20.17
N ILE A 45 -3.56 95.50 -19.60
CA ILE A 45 -4.62 94.82 -18.82
C ILE A 45 -5.35 93.78 -19.69
N TYR A 46 -5.58 94.08 -20.98
CA TYR A 46 -6.20 93.12 -21.90
C TYR A 46 -5.30 91.95 -22.29
N ILE A 47 -3.98 92.14 -22.38
CA ILE A 47 -3.02 91.05 -22.66
C ILE A 47 -2.93 90.12 -21.45
N ASP A 48 -2.86 90.66 -20.24
CA ASP A 48 -2.82 89.88 -19.00
C ASP A 48 -4.11 89.06 -18.81
N ALA A 49 -5.27 89.67 -19.07
CA ALA A 49 -6.55 88.96 -19.06
C ALA A 49 -6.59 87.83 -20.11
N GLY A 50 -6.02 88.05 -21.30
CA GLY A 50 -5.91 87.01 -22.34
C GLY A 50 -5.05 85.82 -21.91
N ASN A 51 -3.92 86.09 -21.25
CA ASN A 51 -3.03 85.05 -20.72
C ASN A 51 -3.69 84.26 -19.59
N GLU A 52 -4.39 84.92 -18.66
CA GLU A 52 -5.15 84.25 -17.60
C GLU A 52 -6.27 83.37 -18.17
N ILE A 53 -7.01 83.87 -19.17
CA ILE A 53 -8.04 83.09 -19.87
C ILE A 53 -7.43 81.86 -20.55
N GLY A 54 -6.26 82.00 -21.18
CA GLY A 54 -5.53 80.88 -21.78
C GLY A 54 -5.14 79.81 -20.76
N ASN A 55 -4.66 80.24 -19.58
CA ASN A 55 -4.34 79.33 -18.47
C ASN A 55 -5.58 78.61 -17.95
N VAL A 56 -6.71 79.31 -17.82
CA VAL A 56 -7.99 78.71 -17.42
C VAL A 56 -8.47 77.69 -18.45
N ALA A 57 -8.37 77.99 -19.75
CA ALA A 57 -8.75 77.06 -20.82
C ALA A 57 -7.92 75.78 -20.80
N ASN A 58 -6.60 75.90 -20.58
CA ASN A 58 -5.70 74.74 -20.46
C ASN A 58 -6.03 73.87 -19.25
N ASN A 59 -6.35 74.49 -18.11
CA ASN A 59 -6.78 73.76 -16.91
C ASN A 59 -8.10 73.01 -17.15
N ILE A 60 -9.08 73.65 -17.80
CA ILE A 60 -10.37 73.01 -18.15
C ILE A 60 -10.15 71.81 -19.08
N ALA A 61 -9.28 71.92 -20.08
CA ALA A 61 -8.94 70.80 -20.96
C ALA A 61 -8.30 69.63 -20.18
N SER A 62 -7.41 69.93 -19.24
CA SER A 62 -6.81 68.93 -18.34
C SER A 62 -7.83 68.26 -17.42
N TYR A 63 -8.83 69.01 -16.93
CA TYR A 63 -9.93 68.42 -16.15
C TYR A 63 -10.84 67.55 -17.01
N GLY A 64 -11.11 67.95 -18.26
CA GLY A 64 -11.86 67.14 -19.23
C GLY A 64 -11.20 65.78 -19.47
N SER A 65 -9.89 65.76 -19.73
CA SER A 65 -9.17 64.49 -19.95
C SER A 65 -9.17 63.59 -18.70
N LYS A 66 -9.13 64.18 -17.48
CA LYS A 66 -9.24 63.43 -16.22
C LYS A 66 -10.64 62.85 -16.03
N GLN A 67 -11.68 63.57 -16.43
CA GLN A 67 -13.07 63.10 -16.39
C GLN A 67 -13.28 61.91 -17.32
N ASP A 68 -12.75 61.97 -18.55
CA ASP A 68 -12.82 60.86 -19.50
C ASP A 68 -12.13 59.60 -18.95
N SER A 69 -10.94 59.77 -18.34
CA SER A 69 -10.22 58.68 -17.68
C SER A 69 -11.01 58.08 -16.51
N MET A 70 -11.69 58.91 -15.73
CA MET A 70 -12.55 58.45 -14.63
C MET A 70 -13.78 57.69 -15.14
N GLU A 71 -14.38 58.13 -16.24
CA GLU A 71 -15.52 57.44 -16.88
C GLU A 71 -15.11 56.07 -17.44
N GLN A 72 -13.92 55.98 -18.05
CA GLN A 72 -13.36 54.70 -18.50
C GLN A 72 -13.07 53.76 -17.32
N THR A 73 -12.59 54.30 -16.20
CA THR A 73 -12.38 53.54 -14.96
C THR A 73 -13.71 53.02 -14.42
N LEU A 74 -14.74 53.87 -14.37
CA LEU A 74 -16.08 53.49 -13.90
C LEU A 74 -16.70 52.38 -14.76
N LYS A 75 -16.53 52.44 -16.08
CA LYS A 75 -16.96 51.39 -17.00
C LYS A 75 -16.24 50.06 -16.72
N SER A 76 -14.95 50.12 -16.43
CA SER A 76 -14.15 48.94 -16.07
C SER A 76 -14.61 48.33 -14.73
N VAL A 77 -14.87 49.17 -13.73
CA VAL A 77 -15.39 48.73 -12.41
C VAL A 77 -16.77 48.07 -12.57
N LYS A 78 -17.66 48.64 -13.39
CA LYS A 78 -18.98 48.05 -13.66
C LYS A 78 -18.87 46.64 -14.27
N ASN A 79 -17.99 46.46 -15.25
CA ASN A 79 -17.75 45.14 -15.85
C ASN A 79 -17.21 44.11 -14.84
N VAL A 80 -16.33 44.55 -13.92
CA VAL A 80 -15.85 43.68 -12.83
C VAL A 80 -16.99 43.31 -11.89
N MET A 81 -17.87 44.26 -11.57
CA MET A 81 -19.04 44.01 -10.71
C MET A 81 -19.99 42.99 -11.32
N GLU A 82 -20.31 43.11 -12.61
CA GLU A 82 -21.13 42.13 -13.35
C GLU A 82 -20.51 40.72 -13.33
N LYS A 83 -19.18 40.61 -13.46
CA LYS A 83 -18.47 39.33 -13.35
C LYS A 83 -18.50 38.73 -11.94
N ILE A 84 -18.45 39.56 -10.90
CA ILE A 84 -18.55 39.10 -9.51
C ILE A 84 -19.96 38.55 -9.25
N GLU A 85 -21.00 39.24 -9.74
CA GLU A 85 -22.38 38.78 -9.61
C GLU A 85 -22.59 37.40 -10.28
N GLN A 86 -22.04 37.20 -11.48
CA GLN A 86 -22.09 35.90 -12.15
C GLN A 86 -21.40 34.79 -11.33
N ARG A 87 -20.22 35.07 -10.79
CA ARG A 87 -19.50 34.10 -9.93
C ARG A 87 -20.24 33.78 -8.64
N LEU A 88 -20.96 34.74 -8.06
CA LEU A 88 -21.77 34.49 -6.86
C LEU A 88 -22.91 33.51 -7.15
N VAL A 89 -23.54 33.61 -8.32
CA VAL A 89 -24.60 32.67 -8.75
C VAL A 89 -24.04 31.26 -8.98
N GLU A 90 -22.90 31.14 -9.67
CA GLU A 90 -22.23 29.84 -9.85
C GLU A 90 -21.86 29.19 -8.51
N LEU A 91 -21.35 29.99 -7.58
CA LEU A 91 -21.00 29.53 -6.24
C LEU A 91 -22.21 29.05 -5.44
N GLU A 92 -23.34 29.77 -5.51
CA GLU A 92 -24.59 29.35 -4.87
C GLU A 92 -25.09 28.00 -5.40
N SER A 93 -24.99 27.79 -6.73
CA SER A 93 -25.34 26.50 -7.34
C SER A 93 -24.44 25.37 -6.84
N ALA A 94 -23.13 25.61 -6.75
CA ALA A 94 -22.18 24.61 -6.25
C ALA A 94 -22.47 24.21 -4.79
N PHE A 95 -22.81 25.19 -3.94
CA PHE A 95 -23.21 24.92 -2.56
C PHE A 95 -24.49 24.08 -2.46
N LYS A 96 -25.50 24.32 -3.32
CA LYS A 96 -26.72 23.49 -3.36
C LYS A 96 -26.43 22.05 -3.78
N THR A 97 -25.56 21.85 -4.77
CA THR A 97 -25.14 20.50 -5.17
C THR A 97 -24.41 19.77 -4.05
N ALA A 98 -23.52 20.46 -3.32
CA ALA A 98 -22.80 19.87 -2.19
C ALA A 98 -23.75 19.47 -1.04
N ALA A 99 -24.76 20.28 -0.74
CA ALA A 99 -25.77 19.96 0.26
C ALA A 99 -26.58 18.70 -0.11
N ASN A 100 -26.96 18.55 -1.39
CA ASN A 100 -27.65 17.35 -1.86
C ASN A 100 -26.77 16.09 -1.76
N ILE A 101 -25.46 16.20 -2.01
CA ILE A 101 -24.52 15.08 -1.83
C ILE A 101 -24.48 14.65 -0.35
N GLN A 102 -24.48 15.60 0.57
CA GLN A 102 -24.50 15.31 2.01
C GLN A 102 -25.75 14.52 2.42
N GLU A 103 -26.92 14.89 1.92
CA GLU A 103 -28.18 14.17 2.19
C GLU A 103 -28.17 12.72 1.67
N ILE A 104 -27.46 12.47 0.56
CA ILE A 104 -27.28 11.12 0.01
C ILE A 104 -26.32 10.29 0.86
N VAL A 105 -25.24 10.89 1.38
CA VAL A 105 -24.17 10.18 2.09
C VAL A 105 -24.58 9.76 3.50
N GLU A 106 -25.36 10.57 4.21
CA GLU A 106 -25.83 10.32 5.58
C GLU A 106 -26.47 8.92 5.81
N PRO A 107 -27.42 8.44 4.97
CA PRO A 107 -28.01 7.12 5.15
C PRO A 107 -27.02 5.97 4.90
N PHE A 108 -26.02 6.16 4.02
CA PHE A 108 -24.98 5.15 3.81
C PHE A 108 -24.08 5.02 5.03
N ILE A 109 -23.70 6.14 5.66
CA ILE A 109 -22.94 6.14 6.93
C ILE A 109 -23.71 5.34 7.97
N LYS A 110 -24.99 5.65 8.17
CA LYS A 110 -25.84 4.95 9.14
C LYS A 110 -26.00 3.45 8.84
N SER A 111 -26.06 3.08 7.56
CA SER A 111 -26.09 1.67 7.15
C SER A 111 -24.79 0.95 7.49
N ILE A 112 -23.63 1.60 7.30
CA ILE A 112 -22.32 1.05 7.64
C ILE A 112 -22.17 0.89 9.16
N GLU A 113 -22.60 1.88 9.95
CA GLU A 113 -22.56 1.83 11.41
C GLU A 113 -23.37 0.64 11.95
N ASN A 114 -24.57 0.41 11.41
CA ASN A 114 -25.38 -0.75 11.81
C ASN A 114 -24.67 -2.08 11.49
N ARG A 115 -24.07 -2.20 10.30
CA ARG A 115 -23.32 -3.41 9.92
C ARG A 115 -22.08 -3.62 10.78
N LEU A 116 -21.39 -2.55 11.17
CA LEU A 116 -20.26 -2.63 12.10
C LEU A 116 -20.69 -3.17 13.46
N SER A 117 -21.80 -2.66 14.00
CA SER A 117 -22.38 -3.16 15.25
C SER A 117 -22.75 -4.65 15.18
N ASP A 118 -23.35 -5.10 14.07
CA ASP A 118 -23.67 -6.52 13.87
C ASP A 118 -22.39 -7.39 13.83
N ILE A 119 -21.34 -6.92 13.17
CA ILE A 119 -20.05 -7.61 13.10
C ILE A 119 -19.40 -7.70 14.49
N GLU A 120 -19.38 -6.61 15.25
CA GLU A 120 -18.83 -6.58 16.62
C GLU A 120 -19.53 -7.59 17.53
N ASN A 121 -20.86 -7.65 17.45
CA ASN A 121 -21.65 -8.62 18.21
C ASN A 121 -21.31 -10.07 17.81
N HIS A 122 -21.19 -10.34 16.51
CA HIS A 122 -20.83 -11.67 16.01
C HIS A 122 -19.41 -12.08 16.44
N LEU A 123 -18.46 -11.14 16.38
CA LEU A 123 -17.07 -11.36 16.80
C LEU A 123 -17.00 -11.72 18.29
N SER A 124 -17.68 -10.95 19.14
CA SER A 124 -17.74 -11.23 20.58
C SER A 124 -18.38 -12.59 20.89
N SER A 125 -19.38 -13.01 20.11
CA SER A 125 -19.99 -14.34 20.25
C SER A 125 -19.02 -15.46 19.87
N THR A 126 -18.22 -15.25 18.83
CA THR A 126 -17.25 -16.22 18.31
C THR A 126 -16.10 -16.39 19.29
N GLU A 127 -15.59 -15.28 19.83
CA GLU A 127 -14.54 -15.26 20.86
C GLU A 127 -14.97 -16.03 22.12
N LYS A 128 -16.21 -15.81 22.60
CA LYS A 128 -16.76 -16.58 23.72
C LYS A 128 -16.84 -18.08 23.44
N ASN A 129 -17.16 -18.47 22.20
CA ASN A 129 -17.21 -19.88 21.82
C ASN A 129 -15.81 -20.49 21.72
N GLN A 130 -14.84 -19.75 21.19
CA GLN A 130 -13.43 -20.15 21.16
C GLN A 130 -12.88 -20.34 22.58
N GLN A 131 -13.16 -19.41 23.49
CA GLN A 131 -12.74 -19.52 24.88
C GLN A 131 -13.30 -20.78 25.54
N LYS A 132 -14.60 -21.07 25.37
CA LYS A 132 -15.21 -22.30 25.89
C LYS A 132 -14.55 -23.57 25.33
N ASN A 133 -14.21 -23.57 24.05
CA ASN A 133 -13.52 -24.70 23.43
C ASN A 133 -12.10 -24.86 23.98
N TYR A 134 -11.39 -23.75 24.20
CA TYR A 134 -10.06 -23.76 24.82
C TYR A 134 -10.12 -24.34 26.24
N ASP A 135 -11.04 -23.85 27.09
CA ASP A 135 -11.24 -24.34 28.45
C ASP A 135 -11.54 -25.85 28.49
N LEU A 136 -12.35 -26.33 27.53
CA LEU A 136 -12.67 -27.77 27.41
C LEU A 136 -11.47 -28.61 26.99
N ILE A 137 -10.62 -28.11 26.08
CA ILE A 137 -9.40 -28.79 25.67
C ILE A 137 -8.42 -28.87 26.84
N GLU A 138 -8.25 -27.77 27.58
CA GLU A 138 -7.40 -27.72 28.76
C GLU A 138 -7.87 -28.72 29.83
N GLN A 139 -9.18 -28.79 30.09
CA GLN A 139 -9.75 -29.79 30.99
C GLN A 139 -9.42 -31.23 30.54
N ARG A 140 -9.59 -31.54 29.26
CA ARG A 140 -9.29 -32.88 28.72
C ARG A 140 -7.80 -33.22 28.79
N LEU A 141 -6.91 -32.25 28.56
CA LEU A 141 -5.47 -32.44 28.70
C LEU A 141 -5.08 -32.75 30.14
N ASN A 142 -5.68 -32.05 31.10
CA ASN A 142 -5.45 -32.30 32.53
C ASN A 142 -5.94 -33.70 32.94
N GLU A 143 -7.13 -34.13 32.49
CA GLU A 143 -7.63 -35.49 32.73
C GLU A 143 -6.70 -36.56 32.12
N LEU A 144 -6.20 -36.33 30.91
CA LEU A 144 -5.26 -37.24 30.26
C LEU A 144 -3.95 -37.36 31.04
N GLY A 145 -3.42 -36.23 31.53
CA GLY A 145 -2.21 -36.18 32.35
C GLY A 145 -2.36 -36.93 33.68
N LEU A 146 -3.50 -36.76 34.35
CA LEU A 146 -3.82 -37.49 35.59
C LEU A 146 -3.91 -39.01 35.34
N ASN A 147 -4.57 -39.43 34.25
CA ASN A 147 -4.67 -40.84 33.87
C ASN A 147 -3.31 -41.44 33.48
N LEU A 148 -2.46 -40.69 32.79
CA LEU A 148 -1.12 -41.15 32.45
C LEU A 148 -0.26 -41.32 33.70
N THR A 149 -0.33 -40.37 34.63
CA THR A 149 0.39 -40.43 35.92
C THR A 149 -0.07 -41.62 36.77
N SER A 150 -1.39 -41.87 36.84
CA SER A 150 -1.92 -43.03 37.56
C SER A 150 -1.50 -44.35 36.92
N THR A 151 -1.47 -44.42 35.58
CA THR A 151 -0.99 -45.60 34.84
C THR A 151 0.52 -45.83 35.00
N LEU A 152 1.32 -44.77 34.99
CA LEU A 152 2.77 -44.86 35.26
C LEU A 152 3.06 -45.30 36.69
N SER A 153 2.29 -44.83 37.66
CA SER A 153 2.41 -45.24 39.07
C SER A 153 2.04 -46.72 39.27
N THR A 154 1.00 -47.21 38.60
CA THR A 154 0.68 -48.65 38.62
C THR A 154 1.71 -49.47 37.86
N HIS A 155 2.26 -48.97 36.74
CA HIS A 155 3.37 -49.62 36.04
C HIS A 155 4.62 -49.69 36.93
N ALA A 156 4.98 -48.63 37.65
CA ALA A 156 6.10 -48.62 38.60
C ALA A 156 5.86 -49.60 39.77
N ALA A 157 4.62 -49.72 40.25
CA ALA A 157 4.26 -50.74 41.23
C ALA A 157 4.37 -52.17 40.66
N VAL A 158 3.98 -52.38 39.40
CA VAL A 158 4.16 -53.66 38.70
C VAL A 158 5.63 -53.95 38.43
N GLN A 159 6.45 -52.95 38.09
CA GLN A 159 7.90 -53.06 37.93
C GLN A 159 8.56 -53.48 39.24
N ASN A 160 8.19 -52.87 40.38
CA ASN A 160 8.68 -53.27 41.70
C ASN A 160 8.25 -54.71 42.06
N VAL A 161 7.04 -55.12 41.67
CA VAL A 161 6.60 -56.52 41.82
C VAL A 161 7.39 -57.43 40.88
N TYR A 162 7.73 -56.99 39.67
CA TYR A 162 8.54 -57.72 38.70
C TYR A 162 10.00 -57.84 39.14
N GLU A 163 10.56 -56.80 39.78
CA GLU A 163 11.89 -56.81 40.41
C GLU A 163 11.89 -57.67 41.67
N SER A 164 10.82 -57.65 42.48
CA SER A 164 10.68 -58.55 43.64
C SER A 164 10.43 -60.02 43.23
N LEU A 165 9.75 -60.26 42.10
CA LEU A 165 9.65 -61.57 41.46
C LEU A 165 10.95 -61.96 40.76
N GLY A 166 11.70 -60.97 40.26
CA GLY A 166 13.05 -61.07 39.73
C GLY A 166 14.03 -61.54 40.79
N ASP A 167 14.05 -60.93 41.97
CA ASP A 167 14.83 -61.35 43.15
C ASP A 167 14.45 -62.78 43.62
N ARG A 168 13.16 -63.16 43.51
CA ARG A 168 12.70 -64.52 43.80
C ARG A 168 13.13 -65.51 42.72
N SER A 169 13.20 -65.07 41.46
CA SER A 169 13.74 -65.82 40.34
C SER A 169 15.26 -65.94 40.40
N GLU A 170 15.97 -64.91 40.87
CA GLU A 170 17.42 -64.89 41.07
C GLU A 170 17.81 -65.82 42.21
N ASN A 171 17.02 -65.91 43.29
CA ASN A 171 17.20 -66.96 44.29
C ASN A 171 17.00 -68.38 43.72
N VAL A 172 16.10 -68.56 42.74
CA VAL A 172 15.94 -69.84 42.03
C VAL A 172 17.15 -70.10 41.10
N GLU A 173 17.66 -69.06 40.44
CA GLU A 173 18.86 -69.12 39.61
C GLU A 173 20.15 -69.30 40.41
N ASP A 174 20.25 -68.79 41.63
CA ASP A 174 21.36 -69.00 42.56
C ASP A 174 21.27 -70.38 43.22
N ILE A 175 20.06 -70.93 43.41
CA ILE A 175 19.88 -72.35 43.74
C ILE A 175 20.31 -73.25 42.55
N ILE A 176 20.10 -72.80 41.31
CA ILE A 176 20.56 -73.49 40.08
C ILE A 176 22.05 -73.24 39.81
N LYS A 177 22.63 -72.09 40.14
CA LYS A 177 24.06 -71.74 40.01
C LYS A 177 24.88 -72.29 41.15
N ALA A 178 24.36 -72.43 42.37
CA ALA A 178 24.98 -73.29 43.39
C ALA A 178 25.10 -74.75 42.91
N LYS A 179 24.27 -75.14 41.93
CA LYS A 179 24.36 -76.42 41.20
C LYS A 179 25.26 -76.36 39.96
N ASN A 180 25.45 -75.19 39.36
CA ASN A 180 26.15 -74.98 38.08
C ASN A 180 27.38 -74.03 38.13
N ALA A 181 27.90 -73.68 39.32
CA ALA A 181 29.15 -72.94 39.54
C ALA A 181 30.42 -73.78 39.30
N ASN A 182 30.30 -74.83 38.49
CA ASN A 182 31.34 -75.14 37.52
C ASN A 182 31.07 -74.29 36.27
N LEU A 183 31.71 -73.12 36.18
CA LEU A 183 32.09 -72.35 34.97
C LEU A 183 31.75 -70.84 35.08
N LYS A 184 32.75 -70.03 34.74
CA LYS A 184 32.85 -68.57 34.95
C LYS A 184 32.24 -67.74 33.80
N PRO A 185 31.84 -66.48 34.06
CA PRO A 185 31.19 -65.55 33.11
C PRO A 185 32.10 -64.40 32.63
N GLU A 186 31.68 -63.67 31.59
CA GLU A 186 31.91 -62.23 31.32
C GLU A 186 31.39 -61.89 29.90
N ASP A 187 31.02 -60.67 29.48
CA ASP A 187 30.35 -59.47 30.04
C ASP A 187 30.18 -58.47 28.87
N THR A 188 29.48 -57.35 29.09
CA THR A 188 29.40 -56.08 28.30
C THR A 188 28.42 -56.00 27.13
N SER A 189 27.43 -55.08 27.07
CA SER A 189 27.22 -53.65 27.43
C SER A 189 27.33 -52.68 26.24
N ASN A 190 26.26 -51.88 26.12
CA ASN A 190 25.91 -50.93 25.06
C ASN A 190 26.79 -49.67 25.02
N LYS A 191 26.72 -48.92 23.91
CA LYS A 191 26.61 -47.44 23.91
C LYS A 191 26.14 -46.87 22.57
N ALA A 192 25.26 -45.87 22.64
CA ALA A 192 24.70 -45.06 21.55
C ALA A 192 25.40 -43.69 21.46
N ASP A 193 25.46 -43.11 20.26
CA ASP A 193 26.14 -41.87 19.88
C ASP A 193 25.15 -40.80 19.38
N GLY A 194 25.47 -39.51 19.59
CA GLY A 194 24.63 -38.34 19.35
C GLY A 194 24.88 -37.63 18.01
N SER A 195 23.82 -37.16 17.37
CA SER A 195 23.85 -36.58 16.01
C SER A 195 23.86 -35.04 16.00
N GLN A 196 24.78 -34.46 15.23
CA GLN A 196 24.92 -33.04 14.95
C GLN A 196 23.92 -32.57 13.88
N LEU A 197 23.21 -31.45 14.09
CA LEU A 197 22.21 -30.91 13.15
C LEU A 197 22.85 -30.37 11.87
N VAL A 198 22.44 -30.91 10.71
CA VAL A 198 22.85 -30.45 9.37
C VAL A 198 22.00 -29.23 8.98
N VAL A 199 22.65 -28.16 8.48
CA VAL A 199 22.00 -26.88 8.11
C VAL A 199 22.21 -26.62 6.61
N PHE A 200 21.17 -26.25 5.87
CA PHE A 200 21.22 -25.91 4.44
C PHE A 200 20.35 -24.69 4.10
N GLY A 201 20.74 -23.94 3.06
CA GLY A 201 20.13 -22.67 2.66
C GLY A 201 19.01 -22.77 1.62
N ASP A 202 18.83 -23.94 1.00
CA ASP A 202 17.69 -24.28 0.15
C ASP A 202 17.54 -25.81 0.01
N CYS A 203 16.48 -26.27 -0.66
CA CYS A 203 16.27 -27.70 -0.87
C CYS A 203 17.36 -28.36 -1.73
N THR A 204 17.96 -27.63 -2.67
CA THR A 204 19.00 -28.15 -3.56
C THR A 204 20.27 -28.48 -2.79
N GLU A 205 20.71 -27.59 -1.90
CA GLU A 205 21.80 -27.83 -0.97
C GLU A 205 21.47 -28.97 0.00
N GLY A 206 20.23 -29.02 0.51
CA GLY A 206 19.74 -30.12 1.34
C GLY A 206 19.90 -31.48 0.64
N LYS A 207 19.52 -31.59 -0.64
CA LYS A 207 19.68 -32.83 -1.42
C LYS A 207 21.15 -33.17 -1.67
N GLN A 208 22.01 -32.18 -1.88
CA GLN A 208 23.45 -32.43 -2.06
C GLN A 208 24.10 -33.00 -0.79
N LEU A 209 23.69 -32.51 0.39
CA LEU A 209 24.20 -32.96 1.69
C LEU A 209 23.63 -34.32 2.10
N LEU A 210 22.30 -34.50 1.99
CA LEU A 210 21.62 -35.72 2.44
C LEU A 210 21.70 -36.87 1.41
N ARG A 211 21.93 -36.57 0.13
CA ARG A 211 22.09 -37.56 -0.96
C ARG A 211 20.92 -38.55 -1.01
N SER A 212 21.18 -39.83 -0.73
CA SER A 212 20.18 -40.90 -0.74
C SER A 212 19.22 -40.84 0.45
N LEU A 213 19.51 -40.04 1.47
CA LEU A 213 18.63 -39.80 2.63
C LEU A 213 17.67 -38.62 2.39
N PHE A 214 17.79 -37.92 1.25
CA PHE A 214 16.89 -36.82 0.93
C PHE A 214 15.57 -37.37 0.39
N GLU A 215 14.50 -37.15 1.14
CA GLU A 215 13.12 -37.46 0.75
C GLU A 215 12.35 -36.18 0.43
N GLU A 216 11.25 -36.30 -0.31
CA GLU A 216 10.30 -35.20 -0.44
C GLU A 216 9.63 -34.91 0.90
N GLY A 217 9.52 -33.63 1.27
CA GLY A 217 8.91 -33.27 2.54
C GLY A 217 9.35 -31.93 3.08
N ILE A 218 9.13 -31.73 4.38
CA ILE A 218 9.43 -30.47 5.05
C ILE A 218 10.82 -30.50 5.62
N TYR A 219 11.56 -29.44 5.31
CA TYR A 219 12.89 -29.22 5.82
C TYR A 219 13.03 -27.82 6.42
N ASN A 220 13.95 -27.72 7.38
CA ASN A 220 14.29 -26.46 8.01
C ASN A 220 15.44 -25.80 7.26
N ILE A 221 15.20 -24.62 6.71
CA ILE A 221 16.17 -23.81 5.96
C ILE A 221 16.72 -22.72 6.86
N SER A 222 18.02 -22.51 6.81
CA SER A 222 18.67 -21.40 7.52
C SER A 222 19.34 -20.46 6.53
N LEU A 223 19.01 -19.17 6.65
CA LEU A 223 19.64 -18.10 5.89
C LEU A 223 20.38 -17.16 6.84
N PRO A 224 21.49 -16.54 6.42
CA PRO A 224 22.19 -15.56 7.24
C PRO A 224 21.26 -14.44 7.71
N ASN A 225 21.25 -14.16 9.01
CA ASN A 225 20.41 -13.14 9.65
C ASN A 225 18.91 -13.45 9.71
N PHE A 226 18.50 -14.70 9.46
CA PHE A 226 17.13 -15.15 9.65
C PHE A 226 17.08 -16.31 10.64
N GLU A 227 16.04 -16.32 11.47
CA GLU A 227 15.66 -17.53 12.18
C GLU A 227 15.36 -18.65 11.16
N PRO A 228 15.77 -19.89 11.45
CA PRO A 228 15.45 -21.04 10.61
C PRO A 228 13.94 -21.16 10.37
N PHE A 229 13.55 -21.53 9.15
CA PHE A 229 12.16 -21.60 8.73
C PHE A 229 11.89 -22.85 7.90
N ASN A 230 10.66 -23.34 7.98
CA ASN A 230 10.25 -24.54 7.27
C ASN A 230 9.86 -24.22 5.83
N VAL A 231 10.33 -25.04 4.90
CA VAL A 231 9.88 -25.07 3.50
C VAL A 231 9.48 -26.49 3.12
N TYR A 232 8.64 -26.62 2.10
CA TYR A 232 8.39 -27.91 1.48
C TYR A 232 9.35 -28.09 0.30
N CYS A 233 10.14 -29.16 0.34
CA CYS A 233 11.04 -29.55 -0.73
C CYS A 233 10.37 -30.60 -1.60
N LEU A 234 10.00 -30.21 -2.82
CA LEU A 234 9.36 -31.09 -3.80
C LEU A 234 10.42 -31.73 -4.69
N ASN A 235 10.38 -33.04 -4.87
CA ASN A 235 11.40 -33.77 -5.62
C ASN A 235 10.79 -34.48 -6.83
N GLU A 236 10.94 -33.91 -8.03
CA GLU A 236 10.33 -34.48 -9.24
C GLU A 236 11.01 -35.77 -9.72
N CYS A 237 12.32 -35.93 -9.46
CA CYS A 237 13.04 -37.15 -9.84
C CYS A 237 14.30 -37.41 -8.99
N ALA A 238 14.77 -38.66 -8.96
CA ALA A 238 15.92 -39.07 -8.14
C ALA A 238 17.19 -38.23 -8.41
N SER A 239 17.47 -37.91 -9.68
CA SER A 239 18.66 -37.16 -10.11
C SER A 239 18.43 -35.65 -10.31
N CYS A 240 17.19 -35.18 -10.20
CA CYS A 240 16.81 -33.77 -10.42
C CYS A 240 17.20 -32.91 -9.22
N CYS A 241 17.33 -31.60 -9.40
CA CYS A 241 17.29 -30.71 -8.25
C CYS A 241 15.86 -30.68 -7.69
N PRO A 242 15.70 -30.59 -6.37
CA PRO A 242 14.41 -30.39 -5.76
C PRO A 242 14.00 -28.91 -5.84
N TRP A 243 12.70 -28.70 -5.94
CA TRP A 243 12.08 -27.39 -5.88
C TRP A 243 11.88 -26.98 -4.42
N THR A 244 12.22 -25.73 -4.10
CA THR A 244 11.90 -25.11 -2.82
C THR A 244 10.56 -24.39 -2.97
N ILE A 245 9.49 -24.92 -2.38
CA ILE A 245 8.19 -24.24 -2.40
C ILE A 245 8.28 -23.01 -1.49
N VAL A 246 8.01 -21.84 -2.07
CA VAL A 246 8.10 -20.54 -1.38
C VAL A 246 6.73 -19.98 -1.01
N MET A 247 5.69 -20.37 -1.73
CA MET A 247 4.31 -20.00 -1.46
C MET A 247 3.39 -21.16 -1.83
N MET A 248 2.38 -21.41 -1.01
CA MET A 248 1.31 -22.35 -1.31
C MET A 248 -0.01 -21.72 -0.85
N GLY A 249 -0.94 -21.53 -1.78
CA GLY A 249 -2.33 -21.16 -1.52
C GLY A 249 -3.23 -22.32 -1.91
N SER A 250 -4.29 -22.58 -1.14
CA SER A 250 -5.20 -23.71 -1.37
C SER A 250 -6.60 -23.26 -1.79
N GLY A 251 -6.88 -21.95 -1.81
CA GLY A 251 -8.22 -21.38 -2.05
C GLY A 251 -9.31 -21.82 -1.07
N ARG A 252 -8.96 -22.62 -0.05
CA ARG A 252 -9.86 -23.28 0.91
C ARG A 252 -9.58 -22.89 2.36
N GLY A 253 -8.53 -22.11 2.63
CA GLY A 253 -8.23 -21.59 3.97
C GLY A 253 -9.19 -20.49 4.37
N GLU A 254 -9.57 -20.44 5.65
CA GLU A 254 -10.36 -19.35 6.23
C GLU A 254 -9.61 -18.00 6.19
N GLU A 255 -8.28 -18.04 6.16
CA GLU A 255 -7.43 -16.85 6.06
C GLU A 255 -6.55 -16.90 4.79
N SER A 256 -7.00 -16.24 3.74
CA SER A 256 -6.35 -16.23 2.42
C SER A 256 -4.87 -15.78 2.46
N VAL A 257 -3.98 -16.54 1.80
CA VAL A 257 -2.57 -16.14 1.53
C VAL A 257 -2.51 -14.81 0.78
N TYR A 258 -3.57 -14.48 0.03
CA TYR A 258 -3.62 -13.33 -0.84
C TYR A 258 -4.15 -12.06 -0.14
N GLN A 259 -4.62 -12.13 1.10
CA GLN A 259 -5.19 -10.97 1.82
C GLN A 259 -4.54 -10.82 3.19
N ARG A 260 -3.23 -10.53 3.18
CA ARG A 260 -2.43 -10.37 4.40
C ARG A 260 -1.86 -8.96 4.51
N SER A 261 -1.52 -8.54 5.72
CA SER A 261 -0.86 -7.24 5.93
C SER A 261 0.52 -7.18 5.25
N TRP A 262 1.07 -5.96 5.08
CA TRP A 262 2.44 -5.79 4.60
C TRP A 262 3.45 -6.55 5.48
N PHE A 263 3.29 -6.46 6.80
CA PHE A 263 4.17 -7.11 7.76
C PHE A 263 4.18 -8.63 7.60
N GLU A 264 3.00 -9.26 7.45
CA GLU A 264 2.89 -10.70 7.20
C GLU A 264 3.51 -11.08 5.85
N ASN A 265 3.24 -10.34 4.76
CA ASN A 265 3.86 -10.65 3.47
C ASN A 265 5.38 -10.47 3.50
N LYS A 266 5.89 -9.50 4.26
CA LYS A 266 7.33 -9.27 4.41
C LYS A 266 8.03 -10.43 5.12
N TYR A 267 7.52 -10.83 6.29
CA TYR A 267 8.18 -11.80 7.17
C TYR A 267 7.64 -13.23 7.04
N GLY A 268 6.64 -13.45 6.20
CA GLY A 268 6.04 -14.75 5.97
C GLY A 268 5.04 -15.16 7.06
N PHE A 269 4.25 -16.18 6.75
CA PHE A 269 3.18 -16.71 7.60
C PHE A 269 2.81 -18.14 7.17
N GLY A 270 1.96 -18.78 7.98
CA GLY A 270 1.43 -20.10 7.70
C GLY A 270 2.41 -21.24 8.01
N TYR A 271 2.10 -22.43 7.49
CA TYR A 271 2.85 -23.64 7.80
C TYR A 271 3.04 -24.50 6.55
N ALA A 272 4.25 -25.01 6.32
CA ALA A 272 4.65 -25.68 5.08
C ALA A 272 3.86 -26.97 4.73
N LYS A 273 3.02 -27.52 5.64
CA LYS A 273 2.08 -28.61 5.32
C LYS A 273 0.73 -28.14 4.75
N LYS A 274 0.47 -26.83 4.78
CA LYS A 274 -0.80 -26.21 4.41
C LYS A 274 -0.51 -24.95 3.58
N GLU A 275 -1.35 -23.93 3.71
CA GLU A 275 -1.10 -22.61 3.16
C GLU A 275 0.03 -21.91 3.91
N PHE A 276 0.97 -21.38 3.15
CA PHE A 276 2.09 -20.62 3.70
C PHE A 276 2.72 -19.72 2.65
N PHE A 277 3.45 -18.73 3.16
CA PHE A 277 4.38 -17.94 2.36
C PHE A 277 5.64 -17.71 3.19
N ILE A 278 6.82 -17.96 2.61
CA ILE A 278 8.09 -17.78 3.32
C ILE A 278 8.40 -16.30 3.65
N GLY A 279 7.70 -15.38 2.99
CA GLY A 279 7.90 -13.93 3.12
C GLY A 279 8.81 -13.33 2.05
N LEU A 280 8.52 -12.09 1.68
CA LEU A 280 9.24 -11.34 0.64
C LEU A 280 10.71 -11.12 0.98
N GLU A 281 11.03 -10.89 2.26
CA GLU A 281 12.41 -10.65 2.67
C GLU A 281 13.28 -11.90 2.46
N ARG A 282 12.76 -13.08 2.86
CA ARG A 282 13.44 -14.36 2.64
C ARG A 282 13.56 -14.68 1.15
N LEU A 283 12.49 -14.42 0.38
CA LEU A 283 12.48 -14.63 -1.07
C LEU A 283 13.49 -13.71 -1.79
N HIS A 284 13.61 -12.45 -1.37
CA HIS A 284 14.62 -11.53 -1.89
C HIS A 284 16.03 -12.07 -1.64
N VAL A 285 16.33 -12.49 -0.42
CA VAL A 285 17.65 -13.04 -0.07
C VAL A 285 17.97 -14.30 -0.87
N LEU A 286 17.01 -15.20 -1.04
CA LEU A 286 17.18 -16.42 -1.85
C LEU A 286 17.45 -16.12 -3.33
N THR A 287 16.70 -15.18 -3.91
CA THR A 287 16.84 -14.79 -5.33
C THR A 287 18.07 -13.92 -5.61
N LYS A 288 18.55 -13.17 -4.60
CA LYS A 288 19.80 -12.41 -4.66
C LYS A 288 21.04 -13.30 -4.53
N ARG A 289 20.98 -14.35 -3.70
CA ARG A 289 22.10 -15.26 -3.44
C ARG A 289 22.55 -16.00 -4.69
N ALA A 290 21.61 -16.41 -5.54
CA ALA A 290 21.89 -17.05 -6.83
C ALA A 290 20.70 -16.86 -7.78
N PRO A 291 20.92 -16.79 -9.11
CA PRO A 291 19.82 -16.77 -10.08
C PRO A 291 18.90 -17.98 -9.90
N GLN A 292 17.60 -17.74 -9.74
CA GLN A 292 16.60 -18.78 -9.51
C GLN A 292 15.72 -18.95 -10.75
N ALA A 293 15.33 -20.18 -11.06
CA ALA A 293 14.17 -20.46 -11.89
C ALA A 293 12.91 -20.43 -11.02
N LEU A 294 11.76 -20.11 -11.61
CA LEU A 294 10.47 -20.08 -10.93
C LEU A 294 9.49 -21.02 -11.64
N LEU A 295 8.83 -21.86 -10.86
CA LEU A 295 7.68 -22.67 -11.25
C LEU A 295 6.46 -22.15 -10.51
N VAL A 296 5.38 -21.87 -11.25
CA VAL A 296 4.05 -21.64 -10.69
C VAL A 296 3.13 -22.73 -11.23
N ARG A 297 2.49 -23.49 -10.35
CA ARG A 297 1.53 -24.54 -10.74
C ARG A 297 0.19 -24.28 -10.08
N ASP A 298 -0.85 -24.40 -10.87
CA ASP A 298 -2.25 -24.30 -10.44
C ASP A 298 -2.87 -25.70 -10.35
N TYR A 299 -3.31 -26.09 -9.16
CA TYR A 299 -3.91 -27.39 -8.92
C TYR A 299 -5.34 -27.51 -9.43
N THR A 300 -6.06 -26.39 -9.54
CA THR A 300 -7.44 -26.38 -10.05
C THR A 300 -7.46 -26.58 -11.56
N THR A 301 -6.61 -25.86 -12.28
CA THR A 301 -6.59 -25.89 -13.75
C THR A 301 -5.60 -26.90 -14.33
N GLY A 302 -4.58 -27.30 -13.55
CA GLY A 302 -3.45 -28.09 -14.03
C GLY A 302 -2.43 -27.27 -14.84
N ASN A 303 -2.63 -25.95 -14.96
CA ASN A 303 -1.72 -25.08 -15.68
C ASN A 303 -0.39 -24.95 -14.93
N GLN A 304 0.69 -24.79 -15.70
CA GLN A 304 2.01 -24.50 -15.18
C GLN A 304 2.67 -23.36 -15.95
N MET A 305 3.35 -22.48 -15.23
CA MET A 305 4.17 -21.41 -15.78
C MET A 305 5.60 -21.60 -15.29
N LEU A 306 6.56 -21.66 -16.22
CA LEU A 306 7.97 -21.87 -15.92
C LEU A 306 8.79 -20.72 -16.46
N PHE A 307 9.57 -20.10 -15.57
CA PHE A 307 10.49 -19.01 -15.89
C PHE A 307 11.92 -19.46 -15.61
N LYS A 308 12.84 -19.18 -16.55
CA LYS A 308 14.24 -19.58 -16.42
C LYS A 308 15.04 -18.68 -15.48
N GLU A 309 14.53 -17.48 -15.21
CA GLU A 309 15.13 -16.54 -14.27
C GLU A 309 14.05 -15.72 -13.56
N PHE A 310 14.15 -15.65 -12.24
CA PHE A 310 13.27 -14.92 -11.35
C PHE A 310 14.06 -14.28 -10.21
N SER A 311 13.85 -12.98 -10.00
CA SER A 311 14.35 -12.25 -8.84
C SER A 311 13.42 -11.11 -8.46
N ILE A 312 13.45 -10.74 -7.17
CA ILE A 312 12.77 -9.56 -6.63
C ILE A 312 13.78 -8.64 -5.95
N LYS A 313 13.49 -7.34 -5.96
CA LYS A 313 14.28 -6.32 -5.28
C LYS A 313 14.03 -6.33 -3.77
N GLU A 314 14.82 -5.55 -3.05
CA GLU A 314 14.66 -5.33 -1.62
C GLU A 314 13.46 -4.40 -1.28
N GLU A 315 13.19 -4.24 0.01
CA GLU A 315 12.04 -3.49 0.54
C GLU A 315 11.96 -2.03 0.07
N GLN A 316 13.09 -1.33 -0.07
CA GLN A 316 13.10 0.08 -0.55
C GLN A 316 12.49 0.24 -1.96
N TYR A 317 12.43 -0.86 -2.72
CA TYR A 317 11.78 -0.94 -4.02
C TYR A 317 10.46 -1.73 -3.96
N PHE A 318 9.83 -1.82 -2.79
CA PHE A 318 8.57 -2.55 -2.55
C PHE A 318 8.60 -3.99 -3.06
N TYR A 319 9.75 -4.64 -2.96
CA TYR A 319 9.98 -5.99 -3.47
C TYR A 319 9.58 -6.16 -4.95
N ALA A 320 9.80 -5.13 -5.76
CA ALA A 320 9.49 -5.15 -7.18
C ALA A 320 10.14 -6.35 -7.88
N VAL A 321 9.47 -6.89 -8.90
CA VAL A 321 10.07 -7.89 -9.78
C VAL A 321 11.30 -7.27 -10.45
N ASP A 322 12.46 -7.86 -10.21
CA ASP A 322 13.73 -7.46 -10.80
C ASP A 322 13.95 -8.19 -12.12
N LYS A 323 13.70 -9.49 -12.15
CA LYS A 323 13.73 -10.30 -13.36
C LYS A 323 12.62 -11.32 -13.35
N LEU A 324 12.01 -11.53 -14.50
CA LEU A 324 11.06 -12.61 -14.76
C LEU A 324 11.14 -12.96 -16.25
N VAL A 325 11.94 -13.96 -16.56
CA VAL A 325 12.37 -14.28 -17.94
C VAL A 325 11.84 -15.66 -18.35
N SER A 326 11.14 -15.70 -19.48
CA SER A 326 10.63 -16.94 -20.08
C SER A 326 11.75 -17.75 -20.76
N PHE A 327 11.47 -18.99 -21.15
CA PHE A 327 12.45 -19.80 -21.88
C PHE A 327 12.82 -19.23 -23.25
N ASN A 328 11.91 -18.49 -23.86
CA ASN A 328 12.11 -17.82 -25.16
C ASN A 328 12.85 -16.47 -25.05
N ASP A 329 13.42 -16.16 -23.88
CA ASP A 329 14.09 -14.88 -23.59
C ASP A 329 13.17 -13.65 -23.51
N ASP A 330 11.86 -13.86 -23.46
CA ASP A 330 10.91 -12.78 -23.22
C ASP A 330 10.90 -12.37 -21.74
N THR A 331 10.96 -11.07 -21.48
CA THR A 331 10.84 -10.48 -20.15
C THR A 331 9.42 -9.97 -19.92
N THR A 332 8.83 -10.25 -18.76
CA THR A 332 7.51 -9.75 -18.37
C THR A 332 7.52 -9.28 -16.92
N GLY A 333 6.64 -8.34 -16.56
CA GLY A 333 6.44 -7.90 -15.18
C GLY A 333 7.63 -7.21 -14.51
N GLU A 334 8.72 -6.91 -15.23
CA GLU A 334 9.85 -6.18 -14.66
C GLU A 334 9.39 -4.81 -14.15
N GLY A 335 9.68 -4.53 -12.87
CA GLY A 335 9.22 -3.33 -12.18
C GLY A 335 7.83 -3.42 -11.56
N ASP A 336 7.09 -4.52 -11.72
CA ASP A 336 5.82 -4.75 -11.02
C ASP A 336 6.08 -4.73 -9.51
N LEU A 337 5.38 -3.86 -8.79
CA LEU A 337 5.56 -3.68 -7.35
C LEU A 337 4.74 -4.71 -6.58
N PHE A 338 5.22 -5.20 -5.44
CA PHE A 338 4.37 -5.96 -4.55
C PHE A 338 3.38 -5.03 -3.84
N ASN A 339 2.10 -5.28 -4.00
CA ASN A 339 1.05 -4.39 -3.56
C ASN A 339 0.24 -5.00 -2.40
N THR A 340 0.18 -4.28 -1.28
CA THR A 340 -0.77 -4.53 -0.17
C THR A 340 -1.60 -3.28 0.06
N ASP A 341 -2.91 -3.41 0.32
CA ASP A 341 -3.83 -2.29 0.55
C ASP A 341 -3.88 -1.21 -0.54
N SER A 342 -3.41 -1.53 -1.75
CA SER A 342 -3.39 -0.62 -2.90
C SER A 342 -4.73 -0.58 -3.64
N VAL A 343 -4.87 0.34 -4.60
CA VAL A 343 -5.98 0.34 -5.57
C VAL A 343 -6.05 -1.01 -6.30
N CYS A 344 -4.90 -1.55 -6.74
CA CYS A 344 -4.87 -2.82 -7.45
C CYS A 344 -5.26 -4.00 -6.57
N THR A 345 -4.83 -4.01 -5.31
CA THR A 345 -5.24 -5.01 -4.32
C THR A 345 -6.76 -4.98 -4.12
N LYS A 346 -7.37 -3.79 -4.05
CA LYS A 346 -8.84 -3.63 -3.92
C LYS A 346 -9.59 -4.06 -5.17
N VAL A 347 -9.08 -3.73 -6.36
CA VAL A 347 -9.67 -4.12 -7.65
C VAL A 347 -9.59 -5.62 -7.86
N ARG A 348 -8.48 -6.25 -7.50
CA ARG A 348 -8.23 -7.68 -7.71
C ARG A 348 -8.71 -8.55 -6.55
N GLY A 349 -8.87 -7.98 -5.36
CA GLY A 349 -9.20 -8.71 -4.13
C GLY A 349 -8.02 -9.50 -3.54
N GLN A 350 -6.79 -9.22 -3.97
CA GLN A 350 -5.60 -10.02 -3.63
C GLN A 350 -4.31 -9.21 -3.78
N ASN A 351 -3.40 -9.41 -2.83
CA ASN A 351 -2.02 -8.93 -2.86
C ASN A 351 -1.23 -9.70 -3.91
N TRP A 352 -0.47 -8.98 -4.72
CA TRP A 352 0.40 -9.56 -5.73
C TRP A 352 1.38 -8.50 -6.27
N TRP A 353 2.25 -8.94 -7.19
CA TRP A 353 3.03 -8.05 -8.04
C TRP A 353 2.16 -7.50 -9.17
N TYR A 354 1.87 -6.20 -9.14
CA TYR A 354 1.08 -5.52 -10.16
C TYR A 354 1.79 -4.28 -10.71
N ASN A 355 1.56 -3.99 -11.98
CA ASN A 355 1.90 -2.69 -12.57
C ASN A 355 0.83 -1.62 -12.27
N GLN A 356 1.06 -0.41 -12.79
CA GLN A 356 0.14 0.73 -12.64
C GLN A 356 -1.26 0.50 -13.24
N GLY A 357 -1.39 -0.41 -14.21
CA GLY A 357 -2.66 -0.83 -14.79
C GLY A 357 -3.36 -1.95 -14.00
N CYS A 358 -2.83 -2.32 -12.84
CA CYS A 358 -3.29 -3.45 -12.03
C CYS A 358 -3.25 -4.79 -12.78
N ILE A 359 -2.31 -4.94 -13.72
CA ILE A 359 -2.04 -6.18 -14.45
C ILE A 359 -0.83 -6.84 -13.81
N ALA A 360 -0.89 -8.15 -13.57
CA ALA A 360 0.25 -8.91 -13.08
C ALA A 360 1.05 -9.51 -14.23
N GLY A 361 2.32 -9.10 -14.40
CA GLY A 361 3.23 -9.75 -15.36
C GLY A 361 3.52 -11.22 -15.00
N LEU A 362 3.36 -11.58 -13.73
CA LEU A 362 3.43 -12.97 -13.23
C LEU A 362 2.10 -13.74 -13.42
N GLY A 363 1.10 -13.15 -14.09
CA GLY A 363 -0.06 -13.86 -14.62
C GLY A 363 -1.10 -14.33 -13.61
N LYS A 364 -1.24 -13.69 -12.44
CA LYS A 364 -2.20 -14.13 -11.41
C LYS A 364 -3.65 -14.16 -11.92
N GLU A 365 -4.02 -13.33 -12.88
CA GLU A 365 -5.34 -13.34 -13.51
C GLU A 365 -5.67 -14.64 -14.26
N MET A 366 -4.66 -15.41 -14.64
CA MET A 366 -4.82 -16.70 -15.32
C MET A 366 -4.78 -17.89 -14.37
N LEU A 367 -4.60 -17.63 -13.07
CA LEU A 367 -4.37 -18.62 -12.04
C LEU A 367 -5.52 -18.61 -11.03
N SER A 368 -5.92 -19.79 -10.58
CA SER A 368 -6.82 -19.94 -9.44
C SER A 368 -6.14 -19.47 -8.14
N ASP A 369 -6.82 -19.67 -7.01
CA ASP A 369 -6.25 -19.43 -5.68
C ASP A 369 -5.58 -20.68 -5.10
N ASP A 370 -5.70 -21.83 -5.78
CA ASP A 370 -5.07 -23.11 -5.43
C ASP A 370 -3.78 -23.30 -6.24
N ILE A 371 -2.74 -22.58 -5.86
CA ILE A 371 -1.44 -22.59 -6.54
C ILE A 371 -0.28 -22.81 -5.57
N TYR A 372 0.85 -23.27 -6.10
CA TYR A 372 2.13 -23.04 -5.44
C TYR A 372 3.11 -22.31 -6.34
N MET A 373 4.00 -21.56 -5.70
CA MET A 373 5.20 -21.02 -6.31
C MET A 373 6.40 -21.75 -5.72
N ALA A 374 7.31 -22.20 -6.58
CA ALA A 374 8.54 -22.85 -6.16
C ALA A 374 9.73 -22.33 -6.94
N ILE A 375 10.88 -22.24 -6.27
CA ILE A 375 12.14 -21.80 -6.87
C ILE A 375 13.19 -22.89 -6.80
N GLN A 376 14.11 -22.87 -7.76
CA GLN A 376 15.33 -23.67 -7.70
C GLN A 376 16.48 -22.93 -8.40
N PRO A 377 17.75 -23.18 -8.02
CA PRO A 377 18.88 -22.52 -8.68
C PRO A 377 18.88 -22.77 -10.19
N LYS A 378 19.11 -21.71 -10.99
CA LYS A 378 19.12 -21.78 -12.46
C LYS A 378 20.10 -22.83 -13.01
N ALA A 379 21.19 -23.10 -12.31
CA ALA A 379 22.15 -24.14 -12.64
C ALA A 379 21.52 -25.55 -12.72
N CYS A 380 20.41 -25.79 -12.04
CA CYS A 380 19.67 -27.04 -12.08
C CYS A 380 18.95 -27.29 -13.41
N GLN A 381 18.60 -26.22 -14.14
CA GLN A 381 17.88 -26.31 -15.42
C GLN A 381 18.76 -26.84 -16.57
N GLN A 382 20.09 -26.64 -16.50
CA GLN A 382 21.03 -27.10 -17.55
C GLN A 382 21.18 -28.62 -17.63
N LYS A 383 20.69 -29.38 -16.63
CA LYS A 383 20.71 -30.84 -16.63
C LYS A 383 19.49 -31.49 -17.28
N LEU A 384 18.44 -30.72 -17.58
CA LEU A 384 17.22 -31.22 -18.22
C LEU A 384 17.27 -31.18 -19.75
N SER A 385 18.25 -30.50 -20.36
CA SER A 385 18.39 -30.37 -21.81
C SER A 385 19.32 -31.39 -22.48
N ASN A 386 19.89 -32.34 -21.72
CA ASN A 386 20.90 -33.30 -22.20
C ASN A 386 20.46 -34.78 -22.12
N ASN A 387 19.17 -35.07 -21.96
CA ASN A 387 18.63 -36.43 -22.03
C ASN A 387 17.54 -36.56 -23.09
#